data_AF-A0A8S3EPL3-F1
#
_entry.id   AF-A0A8S3EPL3-F1
#
_cell.length_a   1.000
_cell.length_b   1.000
_cell.length_c   1.000
_cell.angle_alpha   90.00
_cell.angle_beta   90.00
_cell.angle_gamma   90.00
#
_symmetry.space_group_name_H-M   'P 1'
#
loop_
_entity.id
_entity.type
_entity.pdbx_description
1 polymer ?
#
loop_
_entity_poly.entity_id
_entity_poly.type
_entity_poly.pdbx_seq_one_letter_code
_entity_poly.pdbx_strand_id
1 'polypeptide(L)'
;GTTKYLPKSGRPYKISDEQLDGLVKSVNNRCGLSQRKLGRWFWVHHSTISRTLRKRTSVVIRRRRKAPKMNSKDQENRARKNCGKMYRNLLGGCNVILDDEKYSKLSGNNVGGNAFFIRLIQLRVLQTLNFKREKNLNQN
;
A
#
# COMPACT_ATOMS: atom_id res chain seq x y z
N GLY A 1 -7.57 9.88 9.66
CA GLY A 1 -6.76 11.00 10.18
C GLY A 1 -7.70 11.98 10.82
N THR A 2 -7.48 12.33 12.08
CA THR A 2 -8.41 13.14 12.89
C THR A 2 -8.05 14.62 12.83
N THR A 3 -9.03 15.45 12.49
CA THR A 3 -8.97 16.91 12.46
C THR A 3 -9.14 17.49 13.87
N LYS A 4 -8.05 17.59 14.64
CA LYS A 4 -8.07 18.36 15.90
C LYS A 4 -7.95 19.86 15.59
N TYR A 5 -8.98 20.64 15.92
CA TYR A 5 -9.05 22.08 15.69
C TYR A 5 -8.45 22.87 16.86
N LEU A 6 -7.61 23.85 16.53
CA LEU A 6 -7.33 25.02 17.38
C LEU A 6 -8.16 26.20 16.82
N PRO A 7 -8.73 27.07 17.66
CA PRO A 7 -9.37 28.30 17.19
C PRO A 7 -8.31 29.17 16.49
N LYS A 8 -8.53 29.53 15.23
CA LYS A 8 -7.60 30.35 14.45
C LYS A 8 -8.20 31.75 14.23
N SER A 9 -7.54 32.76 14.76
CA SER A 9 -7.72 34.16 14.34
C SER A 9 -7.05 34.36 12.97
N GLY A 10 -7.80 34.88 11.97
CA GLY A 10 -7.27 35.18 10.65
C GLY A 10 -8.28 35.05 9.50
N ARG A 11 -7.80 35.26 8.26
CA ARG A 11 -8.63 35.17 7.05
C ARG A 11 -9.22 33.75 6.91
N PRO A 12 -10.55 33.60 6.70
CA PRO A 12 -11.16 32.31 6.52
C PRO A 12 -10.60 31.59 5.30
N TYR A 13 -10.46 30.27 5.40
CA TYR A 13 -10.03 29.44 4.27
C TYR A 13 -11.12 29.40 3.19
N LYS A 14 -10.70 29.43 1.92
CA LYS A 14 -11.62 29.33 0.77
C LYS A 14 -12.22 27.93 0.56
N ILE A 15 -11.71 26.94 1.26
CA ILE A 15 -12.15 25.54 1.20
C ILE A 15 -12.49 25.14 2.64
N SER A 16 -13.75 24.79 2.89
CA SER A 16 -14.19 24.27 4.19
C SER A 16 -13.57 22.90 4.47
N ASP A 17 -13.63 22.44 5.71
CA ASP A 17 -13.06 21.13 6.05
C ASP A 17 -13.87 19.97 5.45
N GLU A 18 -15.18 20.11 5.28
CA GLU A 18 -16.01 19.16 4.52
C GLU A 18 -15.58 19.07 3.05
N GLN A 19 -15.33 20.22 2.42
CA GLN A 19 -14.81 20.28 1.07
C GLN A 19 -13.38 19.73 0.98
N LEU A 20 -12.58 19.89 2.04
CA LEU A 20 -11.22 19.36 2.13
C LEU A 20 -11.22 17.83 2.08
N ASP A 21 -12.13 17.17 2.78
CA ASP A 21 -12.27 15.71 2.73
C ASP A 21 -12.67 15.22 1.34
N GLY A 22 -13.62 15.92 0.69
CA GLY A 22 -13.99 15.64 -0.70
C GLY A 22 -12.82 15.83 -1.67
N LEU A 23 -12.00 16.87 -1.45
CA LEU A 23 -10.80 17.13 -2.24
C LEU A 23 -9.78 16.00 -2.04
N VAL A 24 -9.50 15.60 -0.80
CA VAL A 24 -8.57 14.50 -0.48
C VAL A 24 -9.02 13.19 -1.10
N LYS A 25 -10.31 12.83 -0.98
CA LYS A 25 -10.88 11.63 -1.63
C LYS A 25 -10.74 11.66 -3.15
N SER A 26 -10.82 12.85 -3.75
CA SER A 26 -10.67 13.03 -5.19
C SER A 26 -9.22 12.85 -5.67
N VAL A 27 -8.23 13.21 -4.86
CA VAL A 27 -6.81 13.16 -5.26
C VAL A 27 -6.03 11.95 -4.74
N ASN A 28 -6.42 11.40 -3.60
CA ASN A 28 -5.66 10.34 -2.93
C ASN A 28 -5.80 9.02 -3.70
N ASN A 29 -4.68 8.44 -4.13
CA ASN A 29 -4.62 7.21 -4.93
C ASN A 29 -5.41 7.24 -6.25
N ARG A 30 -5.87 8.41 -6.70
CA ARG A 30 -6.58 8.62 -7.97
C ARG A 30 -5.69 9.36 -8.97
N CYS A 31 -5.93 9.14 -10.26
CA CYS A 31 -5.20 9.78 -11.34
C CYS A 31 -6.15 10.42 -12.37
N GLY A 32 -5.60 11.22 -13.29
CA GLY A 32 -6.37 11.83 -14.38
C GLY A 32 -7.12 13.12 -14.01
N LEU A 33 -6.90 13.65 -12.80
CA LEU A 33 -7.47 14.92 -12.37
C LEU A 33 -6.41 16.01 -12.33
N SER A 34 -6.60 17.05 -13.16
CA SER A 34 -5.76 18.24 -13.12
C SER A 34 -6.22 19.18 -12.01
N GLN A 35 -5.30 19.98 -11.45
CA GLN A 35 -5.63 21.01 -10.47
C GLN A 35 -6.61 22.05 -11.03
N ARG A 36 -6.61 22.28 -12.35
CA ARG A 36 -7.58 23.16 -13.02
C ARG A 36 -8.99 22.57 -12.98
N LYS A 37 -9.13 21.26 -13.23
CA LYS A 37 -10.42 20.56 -13.14
C LYS A 37 -10.97 20.58 -11.71
N LEU A 38 -10.11 20.31 -10.73
CA LEU A 38 -10.46 20.43 -9.31
C LEU A 38 -10.84 21.87 -8.93
N GLY A 39 -10.12 22.88 -9.43
CA GLY A 39 -10.46 24.27 -9.19
C GLY A 39 -11.88 24.63 -9.65
N ARG A 40 -12.31 24.12 -10.82
CA ARG A 40 -13.68 24.28 -11.31
C ARG A 40 -14.71 23.59 -10.40
N TRP A 41 -14.44 22.38 -9.92
CA TRP A 41 -15.35 21.64 -9.03
C TRP A 41 -15.54 22.30 -7.67
N PHE A 42 -14.47 22.86 -7.11
CA PHE A 42 -14.49 23.51 -5.79
C PHE A 42 -14.66 25.03 -5.89
N TRP A 43 -14.96 25.58 -7.07
CA TRP A 43 -15.14 27.01 -7.30
C TRP A 43 -13.98 27.89 -6.80
N VAL A 44 -12.75 27.40 -6.96
CA VAL A 44 -11.54 28.10 -6.56
C VAL A 44 -10.48 28.08 -7.66
N HIS A 45 -9.60 29.08 -7.64
CA HIS A 45 -8.46 29.08 -8.54
C HIS A 45 -7.53 27.88 -8.28
N HIS A 46 -6.97 27.29 -9.35
CA HIS A 46 -6.13 26.09 -9.27
C HIS A 46 -4.93 26.22 -8.30
N SER A 47 -4.38 27.43 -8.14
CA SER A 47 -3.30 27.69 -7.17
C SER A 47 -3.75 27.52 -5.71
N THR A 48 -5.04 27.73 -5.42
CA THR A 48 -5.64 27.46 -4.11
C THR A 48 -5.70 25.97 -3.83
N ILE A 49 -6.03 25.14 -4.83
CA ILE A 49 -5.98 23.67 -4.72
C ILE A 49 -4.56 23.21 -4.37
N SER A 50 -3.56 23.68 -5.13
CA SER A 50 -2.16 23.33 -4.90
C SER A 50 -1.68 23.70 -3.50
N ARG A 51 -1.96 24.94 -3.05
CA ARG A 51 -1.60 25.39 -1.70
C ARG A 51 -2.32 24.60 -0.60
N THR A 52 -3.60 24.31 -0.80
CA THR A 52 -4.42 23.58 0.19
C THR A 52 -3.90 22.16 0.35
N LEU A 53 -3.64 21.45 -0.75
CA LEU A 53 -3.08 20.10 -0.72
C LEU A 53 -1.73 20.05 0.01
N ARG A 54 -0.84 21.02 -0.26
CA ARG A 54 0.49 21.07 0.39
C ARG A 54 0.43 21.44 1.87
N LYS A 55 -0.42 22.40 2.26
CA LYS A 55 -0.42 22.98 3.60
C LYS A 55 -1.39 22.31 4.59
N ARG A 56 -2.49 21.74 4.09
CA ARG A 56 -3.59 21.24 4.93
C ARG A 56 -3.80 19.74 4.83
N THR A 57 -3.05 19.02 3.98
CA THR A 57 -3.22 17.58 3.79
C THR A 57 -1.87 16.86 3.79
N SER A 58 -1.87 15.58 4.09
CA SER A 58 -0.70 14.70 3.97
C SER A 58 -0.57 14.06 2.58
N VAL A 59 -1.36 14.52 1.59
CA VAL A 59 -1.37 13.93 0.26
C VAL A 59 -0.08 14.27 -0.48
N VAL A 60 0.71 13.25 -0.79
CA VAL A 60 1.95 13.40 -1.55
C VAL A 60 1.67 13.22 -3.03
N ILE A 61 1.81 14.30 -3.79
CA ILE A 61 1.67 14.29 -5.25
C ILE A 61 2.98 13.79 -5.85
N ARG A 62 2.95 12.63 -6.52
CA ARG A 62 4.12 12.02 -7.18
C ARG A 62 3.90 11.87 -8.67
N ARG A 63 4.97 11.95 -9.46
CA ARG A 63 4.92 11.57 -10.88
C ARG A 63 4.66 10.07 -10.98
N ARG A 64 3.65 9.69 -11.75
CA ARG A 64 3.33 8.29 -12.01
C ARG A 64 4.37 7.69 -12.95
N ARG A 65 4.97 6.57 -12.56
CA ARG A 65 5.77 5.76 -13.49
C ARG A 65 4.81 4.95 -14.36
N LYS A 66 5.05 4.93 -15.67
CA LYS A 66 4.31 4.06 -16.59
C LYS A 66 4.62 2.61 -16.20
N ALA A 67 3.58 1.82 -15.94
CA ALA A 67 3.77 0.38 -15.78
C ALA A 67 4.34 -0.17 -17.10
N PRO A 68 5.35 -1.05 -17.06
CA PRO A 68 5.83 -1.69 -18.27
C PRO A 68 4.66 -2.46 -18.90
N LYS A 69 4.41 -2.23 -20.19
CA LYS A 69 3.44 -3.03 -20.94
C LYS A 69 3.98 -4.46 -21.06
N MET A 70 3.17 -5.47 -20.75
CA MET A 70 3.53 -6.90 -20.89
C MET A 70 3.53 -7.37 -22.35
N ASN A 71 4.24 -6.63 -23.20
CA ASN A 71 4.18 -6.83 -24.66
C ASN A 71 5.53 -7.26 -25.24
N SER A 72 6.58 -7.32 -24.42
CA SER A 72 7.90 -7.72 -24.89
C SER A 72 8.17 -9.19 -24.59
N LYS A 73 8.77 -9.88 -25.56
CA LYS A 73 9.26 -11.26 -25.41
C LYS A 73 10.18 -11.43 -24.19
N ASP A 74 10.89 -10.36 -23.81
CA ASP A 74 11.73 -10.32 -22.60
C ASP A 74 10.96 -10.44 -21.28
N GLN A 75 9.69 -10.01 -21.24
CA GLN A 75 8.85 -10.16 -20.05
C GLN A 75 8.28 -11.57 -19.96
N GLU A 76 7.87 -12.16 -21.09
CA GLU A 76 7.50 -13.57 -21.16
C GLU A 76 8.68 -14.47 -20.76
N ASN A 77 9.87 -14.19 -21.30
CA ASN A 77 11.10 -14.90 -20.96
C ASN A 77 11.45 -14.76 -19.47
N ARG A 78 11.25 -13.57 -18.88
CA ARG A 78 11.44 -13.37 -17.43
C ARG A 78 10.42 -14.15 -16.61
N ALA A 79 9.15 -14.13 -17.00
CA ALA A 79 8.10 -14.90 -16.34
C ALA A 79 8.40 -16.41 -16.38
N ARG A 80 8.72 -16.97 -17.56
CA ARG A 80 9.09 -18.39 -17.72
C ARG A 80 10.32 -18.75 -16.90
N LYS A 81 11.38 -17.92 -16.93
CA LYS A 81 12.59 -18.14 -16.12
C LYS A 81 12.28 -18.14 -14.62
N ASN A 82 11.47 -17.20 -14.15
CA ASN A 82 11.10 -17.09 -12.74
C ASN A 82 10.22 -18.27 -12.30
N CYS A 83 9.24 -18.67 -13.12
CA CYS A 83 8.41 -19.85 -12.86
C CYS A 83 9.25 -21.13 -12.80
N GLY A 84 10.18 -21.32 -13.75
CA GLY A 84 11.08 -22.47 -13.76
C GLY A 84 12.05 -22.52 -12.58
N LYS A 85 12.48 -21.37 -12.05
CA LYS A 85 13.24 -21.31 -10.78
C LYS A 85 12.37 -21.74 -9.60
N MET A 86 11.14 -21.23 -9.52
CA MET A 86 10.20 -21.60 -8.46
C MET A 86 9.88 -23.11 -8.49
N TYR A 87 9.63 -23.67 -9.67
CA TYR A 87 9.37 -25.09 -9.86
C TYR A 87 10.53 -25.98 -9.42
N ARG A 88 11.77 -25.63 -9.78
CA ARG A 88 12.95 -26.38 -9.34
C ARG A 88 13.14 -26.35 -7.82
N ASN A 89 12.84 -25.21 -7.19
CA ASN A 89 12.87 -25.13 -5.74
C ASN A 89 11.79 -26.03 -5.09
N LEU A 90 10.59 -26.09 -5.67
CA LEU A 90 9.53 -27.01 -5.22
C LEU A 90 9.93 -28.48 -5.35
N LEU A 91 10.55 -28.87 -6.47
CA LEU A 91 11.05 -30.23 -6.68
C LEU A 91 12.16 -30.64 -5.70
N GLY A 92 12.93 -29.68 -5.18
CA GLY A 92 13.95 -29.90 -4.16
C GLY A 92 13.39 -30.19 -2.76
N GLY A 93 12.08 -30.39 -2.61
CA GLY A 93 11.42 -30.66 -1.33
C GLY A 93 11.12 -29.40 -0.51
N CYS A 94 11.30 -28.21 -1.07
CA CYS A 94 10.91 -26.96 -0.40
C CYS A 94 9.42 -26.70 -0.60
N ASN A 95 8.71 -26.40 0.49
CA ASN A 95 7.34 -25.92 0.42
C ASN A 95 7.34 -24.41 0.17
N VAL A 96 6.81 -23.96 -0.98
CA VAL A 96 6.66 -22.53 -1.29
C VAL A 96 5.31 -22.07 -0.75
N ILE A 97 5.35 -21.20 0.25
CA ILE A 97 4.17 -20.49 0.77
C ILE A 97 4.12 -19.16 0.03
N LEU A 98 3.13 -19.02 -0.86
CA LEU A 98 2.85 -17.76 -1.54
C LEU A 98 1.80 -17.02 -0.72
N ASP A 99 2.17 -15.85 -0.23
CA ASP A 99 1.29 -14.98 0.51
C ASP A 99 1.32 -13.59 -0.16
N ASP A 100 0.13 -13.05 -0.44
CA ASP A 100 -0.05 -11.70 -1.01
C ASP A 100 -0.21 -10.66 0.11
N GLU A 101 -0.20 -11.08 1.37
CA GLU A 101 -0.26 -10.17 2.51
C GLU A 101 1.03 -9.34 2.61
N LYS A 102 0.84 -8.03 2.56
CA LYS A 102 1.93 -7.06 2.71
C LYS A 102 2.32 -6.96 4.18
N TYR A 103 3.25 -7.81 4.63
CA TYR A 103 3.86 -7.67 5.95
C TYR A 103 4.59 -6.33 6.04
N SER A 104 3.96 -5.38 6.71
CA SER A 104 4.58 -4.11 7.06
C SER A 104 5.75 -4.41 7.97
N LYS A 105 6.98 -4.37 7.45
CA LYS A 105 8.18 -4.39 8.30
C LYS A 105 8.18 -3.09 9.08
N LEU A 106 7.63 -3.11 10.29
CA LEU A 106 7.95 -2.11 11.31
C LEU A 106 9.40 -2.37 11.74
N SER A 107 10.36 -2.03 10.87
CA SER A 107 11.77 -2.04 11.24
C SER A 107 12.01 -0.82 12.13
N GLY A 108 12.04 -1.07 13.43
CA GLY A 108 12.37 -0.07 14.44
C GLY A 108 11.97 -0.57 15.82
N ASN A 109 12.89 -0.49 16.78
CA ASN A 109 12.63 -0.75 18.20
C ASN A 109 11.72 0.32 18.85
N ASN A 110 11.10 1.19 18.05
CA ASN A 110 10.31 2.33 18.51
C ASN A 110 8.89 1.96 18.96
N VAL A 111 8.49 0.68 18.86
CA VAL A 111 7.20 0.19 19.35
C VAL A 111 7.46 -1.00 20.28
N GLY A 112 7.26 -0.80 21.59
CA GLY A 112 7.35 -1.88 22.57
C GLY A 112 6.36 -3.00 22.23
N GLY A 113 6.84 -4.25 22.19
CA GLY A 113 6.02 -5.45 21.88
C GLY A 113 6.22 -6.05 20.48
N ASN A 114 6.93 -5.36 19.58
CA ASN A 114 7.10 -5.81 18.19
C ASN A 114 7.95 -7.11 18.05
N ALA A 115 8.84 -7.38 19.00
CA ALA A 115 9.65 -8.60 19.02
C ALA A 115 8.82 -9.88 19.22
N PHE A 116 7.69 -9.80 19.92
CA PHE A 116 6.84 -10.97 20.20
C PHE A 116 5.90 -11.31 19.04
N PHE A 117 5.45 -10.32 18.27
CA PHE A 117 4.46 -10.52 17.21
C PHE A 117 5.01 -11.35 16.03
N ILE A 118 6.24 -11.06 15.59
CA ILE A 118 6.89 -11.81 14.51
C ILE A 118 7.16 -13.26 14.93
N ARG A 119 7.61 -13.46 16.17
CA ARG A 119 7.93 -14.79 16.71
C ARG A 119 6.69 -15.67 16.88
N LEU A 120 5.56 -15.10 17.30
CA LEU A 120 4.29 -15.83 17.46
C LEU A 120 3.69 -16.27 16.10
N ILE A 121 3.77 -15.43 15.08
CA ILE A 121 3.30 -15.78 13.73
C ILE A 121 4.17 -16.89 13.14
N GLN A 122 5.49 -16.77 13.24
CA GLN A 122 6.40 -17.81 12.77
C GLN A 122 6.15 -19.16 13.46
N LEU A 123 5.97 -19.15 14.79
CA LEU A 123 5.70 -20.38 15.55
C LEU A 123 4.34 -20.99 15.20
N ARG A 124 3.28 -20.19 15.04
CA ARG A 124 1.97 -20.71 14.62
C ARG A 124 2.00 -21.31 13.23
N VAL A 125 2.62 -20.63 12.27
CA VAL A 125 2.73 -21.14 10.89
C VAL A 125 3.48 -22.47 10.86
N LEU A 126 4.58 -22.59 11.62
CA LEU A 126 5.34 -23.84 11.73
C LEU A 126 4.52 -24.98 12.38
N GLN A 127 3.74 -24.68 13.43
CA GLN A 127 2.87 -25.67 14.08
C GLN A 127 1.77 -26.19 13.13
N THR A 128 1.11 -25.31 12.38
CA THR A 128 0.05 -25.70 11.44
C THR A 128 0.58 -26.57 10.29
N LEU A 129 1.82 -26.32 9.84
CA LEU A 129 2.47 -27.10 8.80
C LEU A 129 2.88 -28.49 9.28
N ASN A 130 3.41 -28.59 10.50
CA ASN A 130 3.77 -29.88 11.09
C ASN A 130 2.52 -30.77 11.34
N PHE A 131 1.41 -30.18 11.81
CA PHE A 131 0.16 -30.90 12.05
C PHE A 131 -0.47 -31.48 10.77
N LYS A 132 -0.35 -30.76 9.64
CA LYS A 132 -0.79 -31.28 8.32
C LYS A 132 0.09 -32.43 7.81
N ARG A 133 1.36 -32.48 8.21
CA ARG A 133 2.30 -33.53 7.79
C ARG A 133 2.02 -34.85 8.51
N GLU A 134 1.71 -34.81 9.79
CA GLU A 134 1.38 -36.00 10.60
C GLU A 134 0.07 -36.67 10.15
N LYS A 135 -0.97 -35.89 9.80
CA LYS A 135 -2.24 -36.45 9.31
C LYS A 135 -2.11 -37.23 7.99
N ASN A 136 -1.14 -36.89 7.14
CA ASN A 136 -0.91 -37.58 5.88
C ASN A 136 -0.04 -38.85 6.04
N LEU A 137 0.66 -39.01 7.17
CA LEU A 137 1.47 -40.21 7.47
C LEU A 137 0.63 -41.35 8.06
N ASN A 138 -0.48 -41.03 8.73
CA ASN A 138 -1.36 -42.00 9.40
C ASN A 138 -2.54 -42.49 8.52
N GLN A 139 -2.49 -42.27 7.20
CA GLN A 139 -3.53 -42.66 6.24
C GLN A 139 -3.07 -43.69 5.19
N ASN A 140 -1.89 -44.31 5.39
CA ASN A 140 -1.40 -45.43 4.58
C ASN A 140 -1.35 -46.72 5.42
#